data_AF-A0A661ZQD4-F1
#
_entry.id   AF-A0A661ZQD4-F1
#
_cell.length_a   1.000
_cell.length_b   1.000
_cell.length_c   1.000
_cell.angle_alpha   90.00
_cell.angle_beta   90.00
_cell.angle_gamma   90.00
#
_symmetry.space_group_name_H-M   'P 1'
#
loop_
_entity.id
_entity.type
_entity.pdbx_description
1 polymer ?
#
loop_
_entity_poly.entity_id
_entity_poly.type
_entity_poly.pdbx_seq_one_letter_code
_entity_poly.pdbx_strand_id
1 'polypeptide(L)'
;MYLAFVSIFIIMKRITTIFILLLAVITLSAQDITGTWTGDLSFTDGMGQAGNLTIKFNISETDDGYTSTLDSPDQNAYGIAVDSTFFKKPELTIKVAELQLVYVGNLVDDTNIKGTLTQMGQALELNLKKETE
;
A
#
# COMPACT_ATOMS: atom_id res chain seq x y z
N MET A 1 56.45 4.95 -18.54
CA MET A 1 55.92 3.63 -18.13
C MET A 1 55.13 3.72 -16.81
N TYR A 2 55.73 4.13 -15.69
CA TYR A 2 55.06 4.24 -14.38
C TYR A 2 53.79 5.12 -14.36
N LEU A 3 53.84 6.32 -14.97
CA LEU A 3 52.69 7.22 -15.06
C LEU A 3 51.48 6.60 -15.77
N ALA A 4 51.72 5.81 -16.84
CA ALA A 4 50.65 5.11 -17.56
C ALA A 4 49.99 4.02 -16.70
N PHE A 5 50.77 3.29 -15.88
CA PHE A 5 50.25 2.31 -14.93
C PHE A 5 49.39 2.96 -13.84
N VAL A 6 49.82 4.11 -13.31
CA VAL A 6 49.05 4.87 -12.31
C VAL A 6 47.74 5.39 -12.92
N SER A 7 47.76 5.91 -14.15
CA SER A 7 46.56 6.35 -14.86
C SER A 7 45.58 5.20 -15.11
N ILE A 8 46.04 4.04 -15.58
CA ILE A 8 45.20 2.85 -15.81
C ILE A 8 44.58 2.36 -14.50
N PHE A 9 45.35 2.33 -13.40
CA PHE A 9 44.86 1.95 -12.09
C PHE A 9 43.75 2.89 -11.59
N ILE A 10 43.91 4.20 -11.78
CA ILE A 10 42.90 5.20 -11.42
C ILE A 10 41.63 5.05 -12.27
N ILE A 11 41.77 4.81 -13.58
CA ILE A 11 40.63 4.59 -14.49
C ILE A 11 39.86 3.34 -14.09
N MET A 12 40.56 2.23 -13.81
CA MET A 12 39.95 0.97 -13.41
C MET A 12 39.18 1.11 -12.09
N LYS A 13 39.74 1.83 -11.11
CA LYS A 13 39.07 2.11 -9.83
C LYS A 13 37.80 2.94 -10.01
N ARG A 14 37.80 3.93 -10.91
CA ARG A 14 36.62 4.76 -11.24
C ARG A 14 35.51 3.95 -11.92
N ILE A 15 35.87 3.06 -12.86
CA ILE A 15 34.91 2.17 -13.52
C ILE A 15 34.25 1.25 -12.48
N THR A 16 35.03 0.67 -11.56
CA THR A 16 34.48 -0.17 -10.49
C THR A 16 33.53 0.62 -9.58
N THR A 17 33.87 1.86 -9.21
CA THR A 17 32.99 2.72 -8.39
C THR A 17 31.68 3.08 -9.10
N ILE A 18 31.72 3.43 -10.39
CA ILE A 18 30.52 3.74 -11.19
C ILE A 18 29.64 2.50 -11.32
N PHE A 19 30.23 1.33 -11.53
CA PHE A 19 29.50 0.06 -11.63
C PHE A 19 28.77 -0.28 -10.32
N ILE A 20 29.44 -0.13 -9.17
CA ILE A 20 28.80 -0.31 -7.85
C ILE A 20 27.65 0.67 -7.62
N LEU A 21 27.81 1.93 -8.04
CA LEU A 21 26.74 2.93 -7.96
C LEU A 21 25.54 2.57 -8.85
N LEU A 22 25.78 2.03 -10.06
CA LEU A 22 24.72 1.56 -10.96
C LEU A 22 23.95 0.37 -10.37
N LEU A 23 24.66 -0.55 -9.71
CA LEU A 23 24.08 -1.69 -8.99
C LEU A 23 23.28 -1.29 -7.74
N ALA A 24 23.46 -0.09 -7.19
CA ALA A 24 22.68 0.39 -6.06
C ALA A 24 21.30 0.96 -6.47
N VAL A 25 21.09 1.26 -7.76
CA VAL A 25 19.83 1.86 -8.25
C VAL A 25 18.75 0.82 -8.51
N ILE A 26 19.13 -0.45 -8.72
CA ILE A 26 18.20 -1.55 -9.07
C ILE A 26 17.35 -2.04 -7.89
N THR A 27 17.53 -1.50 -6.68
CA THR A 27 16.73 -1.87 -5.51
C THR A 27 15.59 -0.89 -5.19
N LEU A 28 15.33 0.11 -6.04
CA LEU A 28 14.07 0.85 -5.99
C LEU A 28 12.96 0.04 -6.67
N SER A 29 12.62 -1.10 -6.10
CA SER A 29 11.28 -1.65 -6.32
C SER A 29 10.32 -0.72 -5.58
N ALA A 30 9.56 0.08 -6.32
CA ALA A 30 8.35 0.66 -5.76
C ALA A 30 7.51 -0.52 -5.25
N GLN A 31 7.30 -0.61 -3.94
CA GLN A 31 6.44 -1.66 -3.43
C GLN A 31 5.03 -1.36 -3.93
N ASP A 32 4.50 -2.34 -4.64
CA ASP A 32 3.24 -2.22 -5.34
C ASP A 32 2.09 -2.58 -4.38
N ILE A 33 1.24 -1.59 -4.11
CA ILE A 33 0.03 -1.76 -3.28
C ILE A 33 -1.20 -2.11 -4.13
N THR A 34 -1.06 -2.23 -5.46
CA THR A 34 -2.17 -2.58 -6.36
C THR A 34 -2.68 -3.99 -6.10
N GLY A 35 -3.93 -4.21 -6.49
CA GLY A 35 -4.67 -5.44 -6.29
C GLY A 35 -5.82 -5.27 -5.30
N THR A 36 -6.48 -6.38 -5.00
CA THR A 36 -7.59 -6.43 -4.06
C THR A 36 -7.10 -6.78 -2.67
N TRP A 37 -7.51 -5.98 -1.69
CA TRP A 37 -7.18 -6.13 -0.29
C TRP A 37 -8.46 -6.36 0.50
N THR A 38 -8.57 -7.53 1.14
CA THR A 38 -9.78 -7.98 1.82
C THR A 38 -9.54 -8.12 3.32
N GLY A 39 -10.50 -7.69 4.13
CA GLY A 39 -10.48 -7.88 5.57
C GLY A 39 -11.86 -7.98 6.19
N ASP A 40 -11.92 -8.65 7.34
CA ASP A 40 -13.16 -8.87 8.10
C ASP A 40 -13.27 -7.79 9.19
N LEU A 41 -14.18 -6.84 8.99
CA LEU A 41 -14.47 -5.76 9.94
C LEU A 41 -15.48 -6.26 10.97
N SER A 42 -15.03 -6.51 12.20
CA SER A 42 -15.92 -6.82 13.31
C SER A 42 -16.32 -5.54 14.04
N PHE A 43 -17.62 -5.39 14.34
CA PHE A 43 -18.16 -4.22 15.03
C PHE A 43 -19.26 -4.60 16.01
N THR A 44 -19.60 -3.68 16.91
CA THR A 44 -20.76 -3.79 17.80
C THR A 44 -21.68 -2.62 17.51
N ASP A 45 -22.96 -2.91 17.25
CA ASP A 45 -23.96 -1.89 16.95
C ASP A 45 -24.43 -1.13 18.21
N GLY A 46 -25.29 -0.12 18.01
CA GLY A 46 -25.85 0.69 19.10
C GLY A 46 -26.76 -0.08 20.08
N MET A 47 -27.13 -1.32 19.77
CA MET A 47 -27.92 -2.22 20.63
C MET A 47 -27.03 -3.28 21.31
N GLY A 48 -25.71 -3.22 21.13
CA GLY A 48 -24.77 -4.17 21.72
C GLY A 48 -24.66 -5.49 20.96
N GLN A 49 -25.19 -5.59 19.74
CA GLN A 49 -25.07 -6.78 18.91
C GLN A 49 -23.78 -6.77 18.11
N ALA A 50 -23.07 -7.88 18.11
CA ALA A 50 -21.87 -8.06 17.29
C ALA A 50 -22.26 -8.31 15.83
N GLY A 51 -21.56 -7.65 14.92
CA GLY A 51 -21.66 -7.82 13.48
C GLY A 51 -20.29 -7.98 12.84
N ASN A 52 -20.30 -8.46 11.59
CA ASN A 52 -19.11 -8.60 10.78
C ASN A 52 -19.42 -8.17 9.34
N LEU A 53 -18.47 -7.49 8.70
CA LEU A 53 -18.53 -7.13 7.28
C LEU A 53 -17.22 -7.50 6.61
N THR A 54 -17.32 -8.16 5.47
CA THR A 54 -16.24 -8.29 4.50
C THR A 54 -16.05 -6.94 3.83
N ILE A 55 -14.85 -6.39 3.93
CA ILE A 55 -14.46 -5.13 3.31
C ILE A 55 -13.39 -5.43 2.26
N LYS A 56 -13.59 -4.96 1.03
CA LYS A 56 -12.58 -5.05 -0.03
C LYS A 56 -12.20 -3.67 -0.54
N PHE A 57 -10.91 -3.40 -0.59
CA PHE A 57 -10.36 -2.27 -1.34
C PHE A 57 -9.70 -2.80 -2.61
N ASN A 58 -10.19 -2.39 -3.77
CA ASN A 58 -9.58 -2.70 -5.06
C ASN A 58 -8.72 -1.51 -5.47
N ILE A 59 -7.39 -1.67 -5.42
CA ILE A 59 -6.44 -0.58 -5.66
C ILE A 59 -5.80 -0.74 -7.03
N SER A 60 -5.75 0.33 -7.82
CA SER A 60 -5.10 0.38 -9.13
C SER A 60 -4.18 1.61 -9.21
N GLU A 61 -3.07 1.46 -9.91
CA GLU A 61 -2.13 2.55 -10.18
C GLU A 61 -2.63 3.42 -11.35
N THR A 62 -2.34 4.71 -11.29
CA THR A 62 -2.59 5.69 -12.34
C THR A 62 -1.36 6.57 -12.53
N ASP A 63 -1.32 7.38 -13.59
CA ASP A 63 -0.22 8.32 -13.84
C ASP A 63 -0.01 9.32 -12.67
N ASP A 64 -1.07 9.60 -11.90
CA ASP A 64 -1.08 10.55 -10.78
C ASP A 64 -0.99 9.88 -9.39
N GLY A 65 -0.81 8.55 -9.33
CA GLY A 65 -0.71 7.79 -8.08
C GLY A 65 -1.63 6.57 -8.04
N TYR A 66 -2.63 6.58 -7.16
CA TYR A 66 -3.54 5.45 -6.99
C TYR A 66 -5.01 5.87 -7.03
N THR A 67 -5.82 5.00 -7.62
CA THR A 67 -7.28 5.01 -7.52
C THR A 67 -7.75 3.74 -6.83
N SER A 68 -8.94 3.75 -6.26
CA SER A 68 -9.53 2.53 -5.72
C SER A 68 -11.04 2.54 -5.66
N THR A 69 -11.62 1.35 -5.48
CA THR A 69 -13.01 1.17 -5.06
C THR A 69 -13.10 0.45 -3.73
N LEU A 70 -14.24 0.62 -3.07
CA LEU A 70 -14.65 -0.08 -1.86
C LEU A 70 -15.83 -0.99 -2.18
N ASP A 71 -15.74 -2.26 -1.78
CA ASP A 71 -16.86 -3.21 -1.78
C ASP A 71 -17.17 -3.67 -0.36
N SER A 72 -18.46 -3.84 -0.06
CA SER A 72 -18.95 -4.60 1.09
C SER A 72 -20.02 -5.60 0.61
N PRO A 73 -19.60 -6.82 0.21
CA PRO A 73 -20.50 -7.83 -0.35
C PRO A 73 -21.66 -8.19 0.57
N ASP A 74 -21.42 -8.25 1.88
CA ASP A 74 -22.43 -8.56 2.90
C ASP A 74 -23.57 -7.52 2.96
N GLN A 75 -23.33 -6.33 2.40
CA GLN A 75 -24.30 -5.25 2.29
C GLN A 75 -24.83 -5.07 0.86
N ASN A 76 -24.46 -5.94 -0.09
CA ASN A 76 -24.72 -5.79 -1.52
C ASN A 76 -24.18 -4.45 -2.09
N ALA A 77 -23.09 -3.92 -1.53
CA ALA A 77 -22.46 -2.69 -1.96
C ALA A 77 -21.16 -3.00 -2.72
N TYR A 78 -21.04 -2.53 -3.96
CA TYR A 78 -19.90 -2.82 -4.83
C TYR A 78 -19.51 -1.58 -5.63
N GLY A 79 -18.22 -1.42 -5.90
CA GLY A 79 -17.69 -0.38 -6.76
C GLY A 79 -17.84 1.03 -6.20
N ILE A 80 -17.97 1.20 -4.88
CA ILE A 80 -18.06 2.53 -4.27
C ILE A 80 -16.75 3.25 -4.57
N ALA A 81 -16.83 4.42 -5.21
CA ALA A 81 -15.66 5.22 -5.53
C ALA A 81 -14.99 5.73 -4.25
N VAL A 82 -13.67 5.62 -4.20
CA VAL A 82 -12.86 6.20 -3.13
C VAL A 82 -12.38 7.58 -3.55
N ASP A 83 -12.52 8.58 -2.68
CA ASP A 83 -12.11 9.96 -2.97
C ASP A 83 -10.60 10.13 -3.00
N SER A 84 -9.87 9.41 -2.15
CA SER A 84 -8.42 9.51 -2.06
C SER A 84 -7.79 8.20 -1.60
N THR A 85 -6.80 7.74 -2.36
CA THR A 85 -5.92 6.63 -2.00
C THR A 85 -4.49 7.13 -2.05
N PHE A 86 -3.87 7.20 -0.88
CA PHE A 86 -2.51 7.70 -0.73
C PHE A 86 -1.65 6.62 -0.08
N PHE A 87 -0.59 6.22 -0.77
CA PHE A 87 0.37 5.27 -0.24
C PHE A 87 1.75 5.91 -0.17
N LYS A 88 2.29 5.97 1.05
CA LYS A 88 3.66 6.33 1.32
C LYS A 88 4.23 5.28 2.27
N LYS A 89 4.90 4.29 1.68
CA LYS A 89 5.42 3.11 2.38
C LYS A 89 5.99 3.46 3.77
N PRO A 90 5.58 2.75 4.83
CA PRO A 90 4.66 1.61 4.82
C PRO A 90 3.17 1.98 4.87
N GLU A 91 2.82 3.26 4.98
CA GLU A 91 1.47 3.70 5.31
C GLU A 91 0.58 3.86 4.08
N LEU A 92 -0.60 3.23 4.12
CA LEU A 92 -1.72 3.37 3.19
C LEU A 92 -2.83 4.15 3.90
N THR A 93 -3.31 5.22 3.26
CA THR A 93 -4.48 5.98 3.67
C THR A 93 -5.53 5.94 2.57
N ILE A 94 -6.75 5.53 2.92
CA ILE A 94 -7.92 5.49 2.02
C ILE A 94 -9.03 6.31 2.64
N LYS A 95 -9.66 7.20 1.88
CA LYS A 95 -10.76 8.06 2.34
C LYS A 95 -11.97 7.95 1.43
N VAL A 96 -13.13 7.70 2.04
CA VAL A 96 -14.46 7.75 1.40
C VAL A 96 -15.30 8.79 2.14
N ALA A 97 -15.35 10.00 1.58
CA ALA A 97 -15.95 11.18 2.21
C ALA A 97 -17.47 11.02 2.40
N GLU A 98 -18.17 10.46 1.42
CA GLU A 98 -19.61 10.21 1.49
C GLU A 98 -19.99 9.31 2.68
N LEU A 99 -19.13 8.34 3.00
CA LEU A 99 -19.32 7.41 4.13
C LEU A 99 -18.70 7.90 5.44
N GLN A 100 -18.06 9.07 5.44
CA GLN A 100 -17.24 9.58 6.54
C GLN A 100 -16.25 8.52 7.05
N LEU A 101 -15.63 7.80 6.11
CA LEU A 101 -14.78 6.66 6.35
C LEU A 101 -13.33 7.00 6.01
N VAL A 102 -12.42 6.66 6.92
CA VAL A 102 -10.98 6.74 6.71
C VAL A 102 -10.35 5.43 7.16
N TYR A 103 -9.59 4.79 6.29
CA TYR A 103 -8.71 3.68 6.63
C TYR A 103 -7.27 4.15 6.66
N VAL A 104 -6.54 3.80 7.71
CA VAL A 104 -5.08 3.98 7.81
C VAL A 104 -4.46 2.66 8.19
N GLY A 105 -3.53 2.16 7.39
CA GLY A 105 -2.86 0.88 7.62
C GLY A 105 -1.39 0.90 7.23
N ASN A 106 -0.61 0.03 7.85
CA ASN A 106 0.80 -0.18 7.53
C ASN A 106 0.98 -1.52 6.81
N LEU A 107 1.58 -1.48 5.62
CA LEU A 107 2.04 -2.66 4.88
C LEU A 107 3.15 -3.34 5.68
N VAL A 108 2.87 -4.54 6.20
CA VAL A 108 3.82 -5.29 7.04
C VAL A 108 4.66 -6.28 6.23
N ASP A 109 4.08 -6.79 5.14
CA ASP A 109 4.73 -7.62 4.11
C ASP A 109 3.93 -7.49 2.81
N ASP A 110 4.34 -8.19 1.75
CA ASP A 110 3.74 -8.07 0.41
C ASP A 110 2.26 -8.50 0.33
N THR A 111 1.73 -9.15 1.38
CA THR A 111 0.37 -9.73 1.42
C THR A 111 -0.47 -9.28 2.59
N ASN A 112 0.07 -8.51 3.55
CA ASN A 112 -0.65 -8.12 4.76
C ASN A 112 -0.49 -6.63 5.06
N ILE A 113 -1.61 -5.99 5.42
CA ILE A 113 -1.66 -4.62 5.95
C ILE A 113 -2.36 -4.68 7.30
N LYS A 114 -1.77 -4.04 8.31
CA LYS A 114 -2.40 -3.86 9.62
C LYS A 114 -2.89 -2.44 9.77
N GLY A 115 -4.17 -2.26 10.07
CA GLY A 115 -4.75 -0.93 10.06
C GLY A 115 -6.01 -0.76 10.90
N THR A 116 -6.54 0.44 10.80
CA THR A 116 -7.73 0.88 11.52
C THR A 116 -8.65 1.58 10.54
N LEU A 117 -9.91 1.17 10.52
CA LEU A 117 -10.98 1.85 9.82
C LEU A 117 -11.72 2.73 10.82
N THR A 118 -11.78 4.03 10.54
CA THR A 118 -12.56 5.00 11.30
C THR A 118 -13.78 5.41 10.49
N GLN A 119 -14.97 5.21 11.03
CA GLN A 119 -16.22 5.62 10.39
C GLN A 119 -17.12 6.33 11.40
N MET A 120 -17.61 7.54 11.05
CA MET A 120 -18.47 8.35 11.94
C MET A 120 -17.87 8.58 13.34
N GLY A 121 -16.54 8.61 13.46
CA GLY A 121 -15.82 8.76 14.72
C GLY A 121 -15.58 7.47 15.51
N GLN A 122 -16.10 6.32 15.07
CA GLN A 122 -15.80 5.02 15.64
C GLN A 122 -14.58 4.41 14.95
N ALA A 123 -13.55 4.07 15.72
CA ALA A 123 -12.36 3.38 15.23
C ALA A 123 -12.48 1.87 15.46
N LEU A 124 -12.24 1.09 14.41
CA LEU A 124 -12.33 -0.37 14.37
C LEU A 124 -11.05 -0.93 13.76
N GLU A 125 -10.53 -2.01 14.32
CA GLU A 125 -9.40 -2.71 13.72
C GLU A 125 -9.83 -3.33 12.37
N LEU A 126 -9.02 -3.13 11.34
CA LEU A 126 -9.20 -3.76 10.04
C LEU A 126 -7.83 -4.15 9.48
N ASN A 127 -7.49 -5.41 9.63
CA ASN A 127 -6.33 -5.99 8.96
C ASN A 127 -6.76 -6.48 7.58
N LEU A 128 -5.99 -6.13 6.57
CA LEU A 128 -6.26 -6.51 5.19
C LEU A 128 -5.23 -7.54 4.73
N LYS A 129 -5.70 -8.49 3.92
CA LYS A 129 -4.87 -9.45 3.22
C LYS A 129 -5.07 -9.29 1.72
N LYS A 130 -3.97 -9.34 0.96
CA LYS A 130 -4.01 -9.31 -0.50
C LYS A 130 -4.68 -10.58 -1.01
N GLU A 131 -5.69 -10.44 -1.87
CA GLU A 131 -6.27 -11.58 -2.57
C GLU A 131 -5.25 -12.12 -3.57
N THR A 132 -4.99 -13.42 -3.50
CA THR A 132 -4.27 -14.16 -4.52
C THR A 132 -5.30 -14.79 -5.44
N GLU A 133 -5.18 -14.54 -6.74
CA GLU A 133 -5.93 -15.26 -7.78
C GLU A 133 -5.75 -16.79 -7.69
#